data_AF-A0A2V1AWF7-F1
#
_entry.id   AF-A0A2V1AWF7-F1
#
_cell.length_a   1.000
_cell.length_b   1.000
_cell.length_c   1.000
_cell.angle_alpha   90.00
_cell.angle_beta   90.00
_cell.angle_gamma   90.00
#
_symmetry.space_group_name_H-M   'P 1'
#
loop_
_entity.id
_entity.type
_entity.pdbx_description
1 polymer ?
#
loop_
_entity_poly.entity_id
_entity_poly.type
_entity_poly.pdbx_seq_one_letter_code
_entity_poly.pdbx_strand_id
1 'polypeptide(L)'
;MSDMMVPNLLTDDSGSPMAFYINPQDPLREKYSKIIRENGGYIELSEVNADKNSYVQLSSYPVARRTTFSFQFIDDYLNKGGSVYLEPYQLNPAKRAADELDEQDVRTAKAMAQAMNKKAKGPPKSTTKFTQEADTYILEQVRLKPRFRTSHKFFEELAQHDLLKGHTGNSVRSRYRAHLEHKLQYVYKTDEYDRLILDEEGNRQVVPVSSAKTMKNRFTAEDDYTLCESIINHVLSTQDRETLQTAEDKTTRLPDGVLNEANFSVSISFFDEFARQNTSHSSSSWRDRYRKFARVYGLQRFRNYYREALKTKEGPQPMKNLTSRESKSEKKAQLTAKKLKASQVRMDMSPQDQAFLADELARNHGQLHHGHHHGHHLTHQLDSAGVAAVANMAVGQGALDEEIGEVKNSNIDDALRQVGVGAGRVQIEDDLVNPDVRALGIHQTDHSAIHPNLGGASVDGHDFEALELKVDADSQDPWAKYMVYLPRDVSSTALFSDKFIAFEPSVIDRARELLTTLEPDDVGVLFDEFEKLGFTRGFVGHILKVTSSSVRYINDYLYRLRDALEDDRLDLVDVLFPRAHNGLWTPEQDFDLKEGHMEKLAFHDAESIAARRQFLGL
;
A
#
# COMPACT_ATOMS: atom_id res chain seq x y z
N MET A 1 8.19 -36.30 -42.56
CA MET A 1 8.64 -35.55 -41.38
C MET A 1 10.02 -35.04 -41.70
N SER A 2 10.11 -33.84 -42.27
CA SER A 2 11.41 -33.18 -42.45
C SER A 2 11.88 -32.76 -41.07
N ASP A 3 13.08 -33.19 -40.68
CA ASP A 3 13.78 -32.67 -39.50
C ASP A 3 13.80 -31.14 -39.62
N MET A 4 12.96 -30.46 -38.84
CA MET A 4 13.07 -29.01 -38.69
C MET A 4 14.35 -28.78 -37.91
N MET A 5 15.44 -28.52 -38.63
CA MET A 5 16.70 -28.08 -38.03
C MET A 5 16.41 -26.79 -37.26
N VAL A 6 16.47 -26.87 -35.93
CA VAL A 6 16.36 -25.72 -35.04
C VAL A 6 17.53 -24.80 -35.37
N PRO A 7 17.29 -23.52 -35.72
CA PRO A 7 18.37 -22.60 -36.08
C PRO A 7 19.32 -22.40 -34.90
N ASN A 8 20.63 -22.50 -35.16
CA ASN A 8 21.68 -22.21 -34.18
C ASN A 8 21.77 -20.69 -33.96
N LEU A 9 20.99 -20.17 -33.02
CA LEU A 9 20.86 -18.75 -32.78
C LEU A 9 22.12 -18.13 -32.15
N LEU A 10 22.86 -18.87 -31.31
CA LEU A 10 24.06 -18.38 -30.62
C LEU A 10 25.33 -18.57 -31.46
N THR A 11 25.31 -18.02 -32.66
CA THR A 11 26.47 -17.94 -33.56
C THR A 11 26.88 -16.48 -33.78
N ASP A 12 28.17 -16.26 -34.01
CA ASP A 12 28.68 -14.94 -34.38
C ASP A 12 28.38 -14.62 -35.86
N ASP A 13 28.77 -13.43 -36.32
CA ASP A 13 28.56 -12.98 -37.70
C ASP A 13 29.21 -13.90 -38.76
N SER A 14 30.17 -14.73 -38.36
CA SER A 14 30.82 -15.73 -39.23
C SER A 14 30.10 -17.08 -39.25
N GLY A 15 29.03 -17.24 -38.46
CA GLY A 15 28.33 -18.50 -38.25
C GLY A 15 29.06 -19.45 -37.29
N SER A 16 30.09 -18.99 -36.59
CA SER A 16 30.82 -19.78 -35.60
C SER A 16 30.11 -19.72 -34.24
N PRO A 17 30.09 -20.80 -33.45
CA PRO A 17 29.51 -20.80 -32.10
C PRO A 17 30.06 -19.69 -31.21
N MET A 18 29.19 -18.87 -30.62
CA MET A 18 29.61 -17.90 -29.61
C MET A 18 30.13 -18.61 -28.36
N ALA A 19 31.27 -18.15 -27.84
CA ALA A 19 31.91 -18.73 -26.66
C ALA A 19 31.56 -17.95 -25.39
N PHE A 20 31.10 -18.69 -24.38
CA PHE A 20 30.70 -18.18 -23.08
C PHE A 20 31.52 -18.83 -21.97
N TYR A 21 31.68 -18.10 -20.86
CA TYR A 21 32.22 -18.65 -19.62
C TYR A 21 31.23 -18.42 -18.48
N ILE A 22 30.97 -19.47 -17.71
CA ILE A 22 30.16 -19.40 -16.49
C ILE A 22 30.97 -20.01 -15.35
N ASN A 23 31.13 -19.26 -14.26
CA ASN A 23 31.86 -19.73 -13.08
C ASN A 23 31.25 -21.07 -12.58
N PRO A 24 32.06 -22.12 -12.33
CA PRO A 24 31.59 -23.40 -11.81
C PRO A 24 30.70 -23.33 -10.56
N GLN A 25 30.84 -22.28 -9.76
CA GLN A 25 30.08 -22.06 -8.52
C GLN A 25 28.79 -21.25 -8.71
N ASP A 26 28.51 -20.75 -9.92
CA ASP A 26 27.31 -19.95 -10.17
C ASP A 26 26.04 -20.84 -10.12
N PRO A 27 25.01 -20.49 -9.32
CA PRO A 27 23.82 -21.33 -9.14
C PRO A 27 23.04 -21.57 -10.44
N LEU A 28 23.17 -20.69 -11.44
CA LEU A 28 22.45 -20.80 -12.71
C LEU A 28 23.27 -21.49 -13.81
N ARG A 29 24.49 -21.97 -13.50
CA ARG A 29 25.39 -22.55 -14.49
C ARG A 29 24.79 -23.72 -15.25
N GLU A 30 24.19 -24.70 -14.57
CA GLU A 30 23.68 -25.90 -15.24
C GLU A 30 22.54 -25.56 -16.22
N LYS A 31 21.61 -24.70 -15.77
CA LYS A 31 20.50 -24.20 -16.59
C LYS A 31 21.01 -23.53 -17.86
N TYR A 32 21.85 -22.51 -17.74
CA TYR A 32 22.29 -21.73 -18.90
C TYR A 32 23.34 -22.45 -19.75
N SER A 33 24.15 -23.35 -19.17
CA SER A 33 25.05 -24.20 -19.97
C SER A 33 24.26 -25.10 -20.92
N LYS A 34 23.12 -25.63 -20.47
CA LYS A 34 22.23 -26.43 -21.32
C LYS A 34 21.59 -25.57 -22.41
N ILE A 35 20.98 -24.44 -22.04
CA ILE A 35 20.33 -23.52 -22.99
C ILE A 35 21.32 -23.04 -24.07
N ILE A 36 22.53 -22.65 -23.68
CA ILE A 36 23.55 -22.16 -24.61
C ILE A 36 23.95 -23.25 -25.61
N ARG A 37 24.20 -24.48 -25.15
CA ARG A 37 24.56 -25.61 -26.03
C ARG A 37 23.44 -26.02 -26.97
N GLU A 38 22.19 -26.06 -26.47
CA GLU A 38 21.01 -26.40 -27.28
C GLU A 38 20.74 -25.39 -28.40
N ASN A 39 21.22 -24.15 -28.26
CA ASN A 39 21.07 -23.08 -29.24
C ASN A 39 22.36 -22.77 -30.02
N GLY A 40 23.31 -23.71 -30.05
CA GLY A 40 24.50 -23.65 -30.90
C GLY A 40 25.70 -22.88 -30.34
N GLY A 41 25.65 -22.45 -29.08
CA GLY A 41 26.76 -21.79 -28.39
C GLY A 41 27.71 -22.76 -27.69
N TYR A 42 28.89 -22.26 -27.30
CA TYR A 42 29.96 -23.01 -26.65
C TYR A 42 30.23 -22.51 -25.22
N ILE A 43 30.50 -23.43 -24.28
CA ILE A 43 30.86 -23.11 -22.90
C ILE A 43 32.31 -23.49 -22.65
N GLU A 44 33.16 -22.50 -22.40
CA GLU A 44 34.53 -22.70 -21.94
C GLU A 44 34.54 -23.12 -20.47
N LEU A 45 35.33 -24.15 -20.16
CA LEU A 45 35.48 -24.69 -18.81
C LEU A 45 36.67 -24.07 -18.07
N SER A 46 37.69 -23.63 -18.82
CA SER A 46 38.90 -23.03 -18.28
C SER A 46 38.76 -21.51 -18.16
N GLU A 47 38.73 -21.04 -16.92
CA GLU A 47 38.74 -19.63 -16.57
C GLU A 47 39.93 -18.87 -17.19
N VAL A 48 41.10 -19.51 -17.23
CA VAL A 48 42.33 -18.93 -17.80
C VAL A 48 42.19 -18.69 -19.31
N ASN A 49 41.45 -19.55 -20.01
CA ASN A 49 41.21 -19.39 -21.44
C ASN A 49 40.13 -18.34 -21.70
N ALA A 50 39.11 -18.28 -20.85
CA ALA A 50 38.04 -17.29 -20.94
C ALA A 50 38.55 -15.85 -20.84
N ASP A 51 39.49 -15.59 -19.93
CA ASP A 51 40.11 -14.29 -19.77
C ASP A 51 41.02 -13.90 -20.96
N LYS A 52 41.63 -14.89 -21.65
CA LYS A 52 42.54 -14.64 -22.78
C LYS A 52 41.81 -14.42 -24.11
N ASN A 53 40.70 -15.11 -24.31
CA ASN A 53 40.02 -15.18 -25.61
C ASN A 53 38.78 -14.28 -25.70
N SER A 54 38.61 -13.33 -24.77
CA SER A 54 37.50 -12.37 -24.76
C SER A 54 36.11 -13.02 -24.81
N TYR A 55 35.92 -14.14 -24.11
CA TYR A 55 34.63 -14.82 -24.05
C TYR A 55 33.61 -14.01 -23.23
N VAL A 56 32.33 -14.16 -23.56
CA VAL A 56 31.25 -13.51 -22.81
C VAL A 56 31.11 -14.20 -21.45
N GLN A 57 31.48 -13.49 -20.39
CA GLN A 57 31.44 -14.04 -19.03
C GLN A 57 30.07 -13.78 -18.40
N LEU A 58 29.28 -14.83 -18.19
CA LEU A 58 27.95 -14.73 -17.60
C LEU A 58 28.00 -15.06 -16.11
N SER A 59 27.27 -14.30 -15.30
CA SER A 59 27.10 -14.59 -13.87
C SER A 59 25.81 -14.03 -13.29
N SER A 60 25.37 -14.62 -12.19
CA SER A 60 24.29 -14.14 -11.32
C SER A 60 24.74 -12.96 -10.45
N TYR A 61 26.04 -12.73 -10.33
CA TYR A 61 26.64 -11.70 -9.49
C TYR A 61 27.82 -11.00 -10.18
N PRO A 62 28.09 -9.73 -9.84
CA PRO A 62 29.28 -9.04 -10.33
C PRO A 62 30.54 -9.74 -9.78
N VAL A 63 31.50 -10.04 -10.65
CA VAL A 63 32.78 -10.66 -10.26
C VAL A 63 33.86 -9.57 -10.24
N ALA A 64 34.57 -9.44 -9.13
CA ALA A 64 35.63 -8.45 -8.99
C ALA A 64 36.72 -8.65 -10.05
N ARG A 65 37.19 -7.55 -10.65
CA ARG A 65 38.26 -7.50 -11.67
C ARG A 65 37.90 -8.09 -13.04
N ARG A 66 36.63 -8.39 -13.31
CA ARG A 66 36.17 -8.86 -14.63
C ARG A 66 34.90 -8.16 -15.07
N THR A 67 34.71 -8.10 -16.38
CA THR A 67 33.45 -7.70 -16.99
C THR A 67 32.54 -8.91 -17.06
N THR A 68 31.55 -8.99 -16.18
CA THR A 68 30.52 -10.03 -16.23
C THR A 68 29.17 -9.48 -16.68
N PHE A 69 28.37 -10.32 -17.31
CA PHE A 69 27.05 -9.98 -17.84
C PHE A 69 25.98 -10.86 -17.20
N SER A 70 24.77 -10.30 -17.07
CA SER A 70 23.60 -10.99 -16.55
C SER A 70 23.15 -12.10 -17.50
N PHE A 71 22.67 -13.22 -16.95
CA PHE A 71 22.06 -14.30 -17.73
C PHE A 71 20.83 -13.88 -18.54
N GLN A 72 20.16 -12.77 -18.17
CA GLN A 72 19.05 -12.19 -18.94
C GLN A 72 19.44 -11.87 -20.39
N PHE A 73 20.73 -11.63 -20.64
CA PHE A 73 21.25 -11.49 -22.00
C PHE A 73 20.88 -12.69 -22.87
N ILE A 74 21.07 -13.92 -22.38
CA ILE A 74 20.78 -15.14 -23.15
C ILE A 74 19.28 -15.26 -23.42
N ASP A 75 18.45 -14.99 -22.42
CA ASP A 75 17.00 -15.08 -22.58
C ASP A 75 16.50 -14.08 -23.62
N ASP A 76 16.95 -12.82 -23.54
CA ASP A 76 16.53 -11.77 -24.46
C ASP A 76 17.09 -12.01 -25.87
N TYR A 77 18.33 -12.50 -25.97
CA TYR A 77 18.97 -12.82 -27.24
C TYR A 77 18.21 -13.92 -27.99
N LEU A 78 17.81 -14.99 -27.30
CA LEU A 78 17.00 -16.06 -27.88
C LEU A 78 15.59 -15.58 -28.23
N ASN A 79 14.94 -14.82 -27.36
CA ASN A 79 13.58 -14.32 -27.58
C ASN A 79 13.50 -13.34 -28.76
N LYS A 80 14.54 -12.52 -28.97
CA LYS A 80 14.60 -11.52 -30.06
C LYS A 80 15.25 -12.05 -31.34
N GLY A 81 15.61 -13.33 -31.39
CA GLY A 81 16.19 -13.95 -32.58
C GLY A 81 17.60 -13.45 -32.94
N GLY A 82 18.42 -13.11 -31.93
CA GLY A 82 19.85 -12.82 -32.10
C GLY A 82 20.24 -11.34 -32.20
N SER A 83 19.32 -10.39 -32.02
CA SER A 83 19.64 -8.95 -32.07
C SER A 83 19.52 -8.30 -30.69
N VAL A 84 20.57 -8.42 -29.87
CA VAL A 84 20.66 -7.80 -28.54
C VAL A 84 22.08 -7.31 -28.26
N TYR A 85 22.22 -6.04 -27.86
CA TYR A 85 23.48 -5.47 -27.41
C TYR A 85 23.88 -5.99 -26.03
N LEU A 86 25.17 -6.18 -25.78
CA LEU A 86 25.68 -6.85 -24.58
C LEU A 86 25.84 -5.88 -23.39
N GLU A 87 26.14 -4.61 -23.67
CA GLU A 87 26.43 -3.55 -22.71
C GLU A 87 25.33 -3.32 -21.65
N PRO A 88 24.02 -3.33 -21.99
CA PRO A 88 22.95 -3.16 -21.00
C PRO A 88 22.92 -4.24 -19.92
N TYR A 89 23.53 -5.41 -20.18
CA TYR A 89 23.55 -6.55 -19.27
C TYR A 89 24.79 -6.58 -18.38
N GLN A 90 25.70 -5.61 -18.52
CA GLN A 90 26.95 -5.58 -17.75
C GLN A 90 26.68 -5.37 -16.25
N LEU A 91 27.18 -6.30 -15.44
CA LEU A 91 27.08 -6.23 -13.98
C LEU A 91 28.21 -5.35 -13.43
N ASN A 92 27.86 -4.14 -13.00
CA ASN A 92 28.84 -3.20 -12.46
C ASN A 92 29.09 -3.45 -10.95
N PRO A 93 30.31 -3.83 -10.54
CA PRO A 93 30.62 -4.11 -9.13
C PRO A 93 30.46 -2.90 -8.21
N ALA A 94 30.59 -1.67 -8.73
CA ALA A 94 30.49 -0.45 -7.93
C ALA A 94 29.04 -0.06 -7.56
N LYS A 95 28.05 -0.46 -8.36
CA LYS A 95 26.64 -0.07 -8.12
C LYS A 95 25.97 -0.88 -7.00
N ARG A 96 26.38 -2.13 -6.77
CA ARG A 96 25.71 -3.00 -5.77
C ARG A 96 26.14 -2.75 -4.32
N ALA A 97 27.38 -2.32 -4.08
CA ALA A 97 27.88 -2.04 -2.72
C ALA A 97 27.08 -0.92 -2.00
N ALA A 98 26.45 -0.02 -2.77
CA ALA A 98 25.57 1.03 -2.26
C ALA A 98 24.14 0.55 -1.95
N ASP A 99 23.65 -0.51 -2.62
CA ASP A 99 22.25 -0.95 -2.55
C ASP A 99 22.00 -2.20 -1.70
N GLU A 100 23.01 -3.05 -1.48
CA GLU A 100 22.91 -4.15 -0.51
C GLU A 100 23.15 -3.60 0.91
N LEU A 101 22.06 -3.51 1.68
CA LEU A 101 22.11 -3.35 3.13
C LEU A 101 22.48 -4.70 3.73
N ASP A 102 23.55 -4.75 4.52
CA ASP A 102 23.89 -5.96 5.27
C ASP A 102 22.77 -6.24 6.30
N GLU A 103 22.47 -7.52 6.56
CA GLU A 103 21.58 -7.91 7.66
C GLU A 103 22.03 -7.29 8.99
N GLN A 104 23.35 -7.14 9.15
CA GLN A 104 23.95 -6.50 10.32
C GLN A 104 23.60 -5.00 10.40
N ASP A 105 23.51 -4.29 9.27
CA ASP A 105 23.08 -2.89 9.21
C ASP A 105 21.62 -2.74 9.64
N VAL A 106 20.76 -3.65 9.17
CA VAL A 106 19.32 -3.66 9.53
C VAL A 106 19.14 -3.96 11.02
N ARG A 107 19.89 -4.92 11.57
CA ARG A 107 19.88 -5.24 13.01
C ARG A 107 20.37 -4.06 13.84
N THR A 108 21.44 -3.40 13.42
CA THR A 108 22.02 -2.23 14.11
C THR A 108 21.08 -1.05 14.08
N ALA A 109 20.46 -0.75 12.92
CA ALA A 109 19.45 0.29 12.80
C ALA A 109 18.21 0.01 13.67
N LYS A 110 17.78 -1.27 13.76
CA LYS A 110 16.67 -1.68 14.63
C LYS A 110 17.02 -1.49 16.11
N ALA A 111 18.24 -1.83 16.53
CA ALA A 111 18.73 -1.61 17.89
C ALA A 111 18.85 -0.11 18.24
N MET A 112 19.39 0.70 17.33
CA MET A 112 19.49 2.16 17.50
C MET A 112 18.12 2.83 17.59
N ALA A 113 17.17 2.46 16.73
CA ALA A 113 15.80 2.98 16.77
C ALA A 113 15.09 2.63 18.09
N GLN A 114 15.37 1.44 18.66
CA GLN A 114 14.86 1.05 19.98
C GLN A 114 15.54 1.83 21.11
N ALA A 115 16.85 2.08 21.03
CA ALA A 115 17.60 2.85 22.03
C ALA A 115 17.20 4.33 22.06
N MET A 116 17.00 4.96 20.90
CA MET A 116 16.54 6.34 20.80
C MET A 116 15.13 6.53 21.36
N ASN A 117 14.24 5.57 21.15
CA ASN A 117 12.89 5.57 21.76
C ASN A 117 12.91 5.43 23.29
N LYS A 118 13.97 4.82 23.87
CA LYS A 118 14.13 4.71 25.34
C LYS A 118 14.68 6.00 25.96
N LYS A 119 15.61 6.70 25.29
CA LYS A 119 16.24 7.93 25.82
C LYS A 119 15.41 9.21 25.68
N ALA A 120 14.38 9.23 24.82
CA ALA A 120 13.51 10.41 24.65
C ALA A 120 12.44 10.61 25.75
N LYS A 121 12.32 9.71 26.72
CA LYS A 121 11.45 9.91 27.88
C LYS A 121 12.19 10.74 28.92
N GLY A 122 11.88 12.04 28.95
CA GLY A 122 12.31 12.96 29.99
C GLY A 122 11.88 12.52 31.40
N PRO A 123 12.13 13.34 32.44
CA PRO A 123 11.84 12.99 33.83
C PRO A 123 10.39 12.51 33.99
N PRO A 124 10.14 11.48 34.83
CA PRO A 124 8.84 10.84 34.95
C PRO A 124 7.81 11.89 35.33
N LYS A 125 6.89 12.20 34.41
CA LYS A 125 5.74 13.07 34.71
C LYS A 125 4.99 12.44 35.87
N SER A 126 4.79 13.22 36.94
CA SER A 126 3.98 12.82 38.10
C SER A 126 2.63 12.25 37.61
N THR A 127 2.31 11.02 38.02
CA THR A 127 1.08 10.34 37.61
C THR A 127 -0.03 10.58 38.63
N THR A 128 -1.13 11.22 38.20
CA THR A 128 -2.33 11.35 39.03
C THR A 128 -2.95 9.97 39.29
N LYS A 129 -3.37 9.69 40.53
CA LYS A 129 -4.05 8.43 40.89
C LYS A 129 -5.55 8.53 40.60
N PHE A 130 -6.16 7.45 40.13
CA PHE A 130 -7.61 7.37 39.93
C PHE A 130 -8.34 7.30 41.28
N THR A 131 -9.33 8.16 41.47
CA THR A 131 -10.24 8.13 42.61
C THR A 131 -11.40 7.17 42.36
N GLN A 132 -12.12 6.78 43.42
CA GLN A 132 -13.31 5.93 43.28
C GLN A 132 -14.44 6.65 42.52
N GLU A 133 -14.55 7.96 42.70
CA GLU A 133 -15.48 8.82 41.96
C GLU A 133 -15.14 8.83 40.47
N ALA A 134 -13.87 8.98 40.11
CA ALA A 134 -13.39 8.88 38.74
C ALA A 134 -13.70 7.51 38.12
N ASP A 135 -13.46 6.42 38.85
CA ASP A 135 -13.76 5.06 38.38
C ASP A 135 -15.28 4.86 38.14
N THR A 136 -16.11 5.35 39.06
CA THR A 136 -17.58 5.28 38.95
C THR A 136 -18.08 6.12 37.78
N TYR A 137 -17.49 7.30 37.58
CA TYR A 137 -17.77 8.17 36.46
C TYR A 137 -17.43 7.52 35.11
N ILE A 138 -16.25 6.90 34.99
CA ILE A 138 -15.85 6.18 33.78
C ILE A 138 -16.85 5.06 33.47
N LEU A 139 -17.24 4.27 34.47
CA LEU A 139 -18.24 3.22 34.31
C LEU A 139 -19.57 3.78 33.80
N GLU A 140 -20.06 4.86 34.40
CA GLU A 140 -21.34 5.47 34.00
C GLU A 140 -21.29 6.03 32.57
N GLN A 141 -20.20 6.70 32.19
CA GLN A 141 -20.03 7.19 30.82
C GLN A 141 -19.95 6.05 29.81
N VAL A 142 -19.31 4.93 30.16
CA VAL A 142 -19.31 3.72 29.32
C VAL A 142 -20.71 3.09 29.22
N ARG A 143 -21.51 3.10 30.30
CA ARG A 143 -22.90 2.61 30.28
C ARG A 143 -23.79 3.42 29.38
N LEU A 144 -23.57 4.74 29.33
CA LEU A 144 -24.33 5.66 28.47
C LEU A 144 -23.95 5.54 27.00
N LYS A 145 -22.68 5.19 26.72
CA LYS A 145 -22.13 5.08 25.36
C LYS A 145 -21.52 3.69 25.11
N PRO A 146 -22.32 2.61 25.21
CA PRO A 146 -21.78 1.25 25.21
C PRO A 146 -21.10 0.85 23.90
N ARG A 147 -21.52 1.42 22.76
CA ARG A 147 -20.90 1.15 21.44
C ARG A 147 -19.44 1.62 21.37
N PHE A 148 -19.10 2.66 22.14
CA PHE A 148 -17.78 3.29 22.14
C PHE A 148 -16.82 2.75 23.20
N ARG A 149 -17.22 1.76 24.00
CA ARG A 149 -16.44 1.22 25.14
C ARG A 149 -15.04 0.68 24.80
N THR A 150 -14.74 0.45 23.52
CA THR A 150 -13.41 0.03 23.04
C THR A 150 -12.65 1.12 22.26
N SER A 151 -13.31 2.23 21.93
CA SER A 151 -12.80 3.36 21.14
C SER A 151 -11.65 4.08 21.86
N HIS A 152 -10.65 4.57 21.12
CA HIS A 152 -9.63 5.44 21.72
C HIS A 152 -10.15 6.87 21.91
N LYS A 153 -10.81 7.42 20.87
CA LYS A 153 -11.34 8.79 20.86
C LYS A 153 -12.32 9.05 22.01
N PHE A 154 -13.17 8.06 22.33
CA PHE A 154 -14.10 8.18 23.45
C PHE A 154 -13.39 8.40 24.79
N PHE A 155 -12.33 7.64 25.09
CA PHE A 155 -11.60 7.82 26.35
C PHE A 155 -10.72 9.08 26.34
N GLU A 156 -10.31 9.55 25.16
CA GLU A 156 -9.61 10.82 24.99
C GLU A 156 -10.52 12.02 25.29
N GLU A 157 -11.73 12.04 24.75
CA GLU A 157 -12.77 13.03 25.08
C GLU A 157 -13.13 12.95 26.56
N LEU A 158 -13.35 11.73 27.07
CA LEU A 158 -13.71 11.51 28.47
C LEU A 158 -12.62 12.05 29.43
N ALA A 159 -11.34 11.96 29.06
CA ALA A 159 -10.24 12.49 29.87
C ALA A 159 -10.20 14.03 29.94
N GLN A 160 -10.95 14.74 29.09
CA GLN A 160 -11.08 16.20 29.15
C GLN A 160 -12.09 16.65 30.22
N HIS A 161 -12.89 15.73 30.76
CA HIS A 161 -13.89 16.04 31.77
C HIS A 161 -13.23 16.30 33.14
N ASP A 162 -13.81 17.20 33.92
CA ASP A 162 -13.21 17.70 35.18
C ASP A 162 -12.87 16.58 36.18
N LEU A 163 -13.72 15.56 36.30
CA LEU A 163 -13.50 14.41 37.18
C LEU A 163 -12.28 13.55 36.80
N LEU A 164 -11.77 13.69 35.57
CA LEU A 164 -10.61 12.96 35.06
C LEU A 164 -9.42 13.88 34.75
N LYS A 165 -9.46 15.12 35.22
CA LYS A 165 -8.40 16.10 35.00
C LYS A 165 -7.04 15.58 35.48
N GLY A 166 -6.04 15.68 34.61
CA GLY A 166 -4.69 15.16 34.86
C GLY A 166 -4.48 13.71 34.43
N HIS A 167 -5.54 13.00 34.01
CA HIS A 167 -5.41 11.74 33.29
C HIS A 167 -5.37 11.98 31.78
N THR A 168 -4.68 11.10 31.07
CA THR A 168 -4.72 11.04 29.59
C THR A 168 -5.76 10.01 29.15
N GLY A 169 -6.28 10.16 27.93
CA GLY A 169 -7.21 9.16 27.37
C GLY A 169 -6.66 7.73 27.38
N ASN A 170 -5.35 7.57 27.17
CA ASN A 170 -4.69 6.26 27.29
C ASN A 170 -4.72 5.72 28.72
N SER A 171 -4.45 6.55 29.74
CA SER A 171 -4.53 6.10 31.13
C SER A 171 -5.96 5.75 31.55
N VAL A 172 -6.96 6.54 31.13
CA VAL A 172 -8.38 6.27 31.41
C VAL A 172 -8.81 4.95 30.74
N ARG A 173 -8.47 4.77 29.47
CA ARG A 173 -8.75 3.54 28.73
C ARG A 173 -8.08 2.32 29.34
N SER A 174 -6.81 2.45 29.76
CA SER A 174 -6.08 1.37 30.42
C SER A 174 -6.71 1.01 31.77
N ARG A 175 -7.09 2.04 32.55
CA ARG A 175 -7.80 1.86 33.83
C ARG A 175 -9.11 1.12 33.64
N TYR A 176 -9.91 1.53 32.65
CA TYR A 176 -11.15 0.87 32.31
C TYR A 176 -10.93 -0.61 31.98
N ARG A 177 -10.08 -0.92 30.99
CA ARG A 177 -9.86 -2.31 30.53
C ARG A 177 -9.29 -3.23 31.59
N ALA A 178 -8.35 -2.75 32.41
CA ALA A 178 -7.69 -3.59 33.39
C ALA A 178 -8.51 -3.76 34.69
N HIS A 179 -9.22 -2.71 35.13
CA HIS A 179 -9.78 -2.67 36.49
C HIS A 179 -11.30 -2.45 36.56
N LEU A 180 -11.94 -1.94 35.51
CA LEU A 180 -13.36 -1.55 35.56
C LEU A 180 -14.24 -2.37 34.62
N GLU A 181 -13.70 -2.91 33.52
CA GLU A 181 -14.48 -3.64 32.51
C GLU A 181 -15.28 -4.80 33.11
N HIS A 182 -14.67 -5.58 34.02
CA HIS A 182 -15.35 -6.67 34.74
C HIS A 182 -16.39 -6.18 35.75
N LYS A 183 -16.37 -4.90 36.14
CA LYS A 183 -17.33 -4.26 37.05
C LYS A 183 -18.48 -3.55 36.33
N LEU A 184 -18.47 -3.54 34.99
CA LEU A 184 -19.48 -2.82 34.21
C LEU A 184 -20.90 -3.36 34.49
N GLN A 185 -21.03 -4.69 34.56
CA GLN A 185 -22.24 -5.49 34.85
C GLN A 185 -23.39 -5.32 33.85
N TYR A 186 -23.75 -4.09 33.52
CA TYR A 186 -24.83 -3.73 32.61
C TYR A 186 -24.46 -2.49 31.80
N VAL A 187 -25.25 -2.21 30.75
CA VAL A 187 -25.20 -0.95 29.99
C VAL A 187 -26.60 -0.48 29.67
N TYR A 188 -26.76 0.79 29.26
CA TYR A 188 -28.06 1.29 28.82
C TYR A 188 -28.28 0.97 27.34
N LYS A 189 -29.52 0.63 26.98
CA LYS A 189 -29.91 0.36 25.61
C LYS A 189 -29.83 1.66 24.79
N THR A 190 -29.28 1.54 23.59
CA THR A 190 -29.14 2.66 22.64
C THR A 190 -29.79 2.30 21.31
N ASP A 191 -30.27 3.32 20.61
CA ASP A 191 -30.73 3.19 19.22
C ASP A 191 -29.53 3.13 18.24
N GLU A 192 -29.82 3.08 16.93
CA GLU A 192 -28.78 3.03 15.89
C GLU A 192 -27.90 4.30 15.83
N TYR A 193 -28.42 5.42 16.37
CA TYR A 193 -27.77 6.73 16.44
C TYR A 193 -27.10 7.00 17.79
N ASP A 194 -26.91 5.96 18.62
CA ASP A 194 -26.31 6.05 19.96
C ASP A 194 -27.10 6.90 20.95
N ARG A 195 -28.40 7.13 20.71
CA ARG A 195 -29.30 7.79 21.66
C ARG A 195 -29.88 6.77 22.63
N LEU A 196 -30.01 7.16 23.89
CA LEU A 196 -30.53 6.29 24.94
C LEU A 196 -32.01 6.00 24.69
N ILE A 197 -32.39 4.72 24.74
CA ILE A 197 -33.78 4.30 24.69
C ILE A 197 -34.32 4.32 26.12
N LEU A 198 -35.39 5.08 26.31
CA LEU A 198 -36.11 5.18 27.57
C LEU A 198 -37.31 4.21 27.55
N ASP A 199 -37.69 3.69 28.71
CA ASP A 199 -38.92 2.92 28.90
C ASP A 199 -40.16 3.83 28.96
N GLU A 200 -41.34 3.23 29.14
CA GLU A 200 -42.63 3.93 29.16
C GLU A 200 -42.71 4.97 30.29
N GLU A 201 -41.96 4.75 31.37
CA GLU A 201 -41.84 5.62 32.53
C GLU A 201 -40.74 6.69 32.39
N GLY A 202 -40.01 6.71 31.27
CA GLY A 202 -38.93 7.66 31.00
C GLY A 202 -37.59 7.31 31.66
N ASN A 203 -37.45 6.12 32.24
CA ASN A 203 -36.21 5.62 32.79
C ASN A 203 -35.35 4.93 31.72
N ARG A 204 -34.03 4.87 31.96
CA ARG A 204 -33.09 4.28 31.00
C ARG A 204 -33.19 2.75 31.03
N GLN A 205 -33.43 2.14 29.87
CA GLN A 205 -33.54 0.69 29.79
C GLN A 205 -32.17 0.01 29.99
N VAL A 206 -32.06 -0.84 31.01
CA VAL A 206 -30.83 -1.58 31.33
C VAL A 206 -30.79 -2.90 30.55
N VAL A 207 -29.64 -3.19 29.93
CA VAL A 207 -29.41 -4.44 29.19
C VAL A 207 -28.05 -5.08 29.57
N PRO A 208 -27.92 -6.42 29.46
CA PRO A 208 -26.64 -7.09 29.67
C PRO A 208 -25.55 -6.60 28.71
N VAL A 209 -24.31 -6.50 29.18
CA VAL A 209 -23.16 -6.02 28.37
C VAL A 209 -22.97 -6.81 27.07
N SER A 210 -23.28 -8.10 27.08
CA SER A 210 -23.19 -9.00 25.92
C SER A 210 -24.15 -8.65 24.78
N SER A 211 -25.29 -8.03 25.10
CA SER A 211 -26.30 -7.63 24.10
C SER A 211 -25.91 -6.34 23.36
N ALA A 212 -25.06 -5.50 23.96
CA ALA A 212 -24.66 -4.25 23.35
C ALA A 212 -23.52 -4.45 22.35
N LYS A 213 -23.82 -4.18 21.07
CA LYS A 213 -22.81 -4.17 19.99
C LYS A 213 -21.70 -3.15 20.30
N THR A 214 -20.50 -3.40 19.81
CA THR A 214 -19.43 -2.39 19.80
C THR A 214 -19.34 -1.79 18.40
N MET A 215 -18.61 -0.68 18.23
CA MET A 215 -18.29 -0.18 16.87
C MET A 215 -17.59 -1.24 16.00
N LYS A 216 -16.85 -2.18 16.59
CA LYS A 216 -16.13 -3.24 15.88
C LYS A 216 -16.35 -4.58 16.57
N ASN A 217 -17.30 -5.35 16.05
CA ASN A 217 -17.53 -6.71 16.53
C ASN A 217 -16.30 -7.58 16.23
N ARG A 218 -15.98 -8.50 17.14
CA ARG A 218 -14.90 -9.47 16.94
C ARG A 218 -15.44 -10.64 16.15
N PHE A 219 -14.67 -11.13 15.18
CA PHE A 219 -14.98 -12.37 14.48
C PHE A 219 -14.84 -13.56 15.43
N THR A 220 -15.87 -14.39 15.46
CA THR A 220 -15.91 -15.67 16.18
C THR A 220 -15.39 -16.80 15.29
N ALA A 221 -15.14 -17.96 15.89
CA ALA A 221 -14.73 -19.13 15.11
C ALA A 221 -15.85 -19.61 14.17
N GLU A 222 -17.11 -19.50 14.62
CA GLU A 222 -18.31 -19.78 13.82
C GLU A 222 -18.39 -18.83 12.61
N ASP A 223 -18.22 -17.51 12.83
CA ASP A 223 -18.17 -16.52 11.75
C ASP A 223 -17.14 -16.91 10.66
N ASP A 224 -15.93 -17.30 11.09
CA ASP A 224 -14.85 -17.71 10.19
C ASP A 224 -15.18 -19.00 9.44
N TYR A 225 -15.84 -19.95 10.09
CA TYR A 225 -16.27 -21.21 9.50
C TYR A 225 -17.34 -20.98 8.44
N THR A 226 -18.40 -20.24 8.79
CA THR A 226 -19.51 -19.91 7.89
C THR A 226 -19.01 -19.15 6.67
N LEU A 227 -18.07 -18.22 6.84
CA LEU A 227 -17.43 -17.51 5.73
C LEU A 227 -16.67 -18.47 4.80
N CYS A 228 -15.80 -19.32 5.36
CA CYS A 228 -15.01 -20.28 4.57
C CYS A 228 -15.92 -21.24 3.80
N GLU A 229 -16.92 -21.81 4.46
CA GLU A 229 -17.85 -22.77 3.85
C GLU A 229 -18.69 -22.13 2.75
N SER A 230 -19.22 -20.92 2.98
CA SER A 230 -20.05 -20.22 2.01
C SER A 230 -19.27 -19.81 0.76
N ILE A 231 -18.01 -19.39 0.90
CA ILE A 231 -17.15 -19.08 -0.24
C ILE A 231 -16.83 -20.35 -1.04
N ILE A 232 -16.47 -21.45 -0.38
CA ILE A 232 -16.21 -22.71 -1.07
C ILE A 232 -17.44 -23.15 -1.88
N ASN A 233 -18.63 -23.09 -1.27
CA ASN A 233 -19.87 -23.46 -1.94
C ASN A 233 -20.20 -22.52 -3.11
N HIS A 234 -20.03 -21.22 -2.93
CA HIS A 234 -20.26 -20.23 -3.98
C HIS A 234 -19.34 -20.46 -5.19
N VAL A 235 -18.03 -20.65 -4.95
CA VAL A 235 -17.04 -20.93 -6.00
C VAL A 235 -17.37 -22.24 -6.73
N LEU A 236 -17.70 -23.31 -5.99
CA LEU A 236 -18.10 -24.59 -6.58
C LEU A 236 -19.38 -24.52 -7.42
N SER A 237 -20.25 -23.54 -7.16
CA SER A 237 -21.49 -23.34 -7.92
C SER A 237 -21.35 -22.42 -9.13
N THR A 238 -20.32 -21.58 -9.18
CA THR A 238 -20.17 -20.52 -10.19
C THR A 238 -18.98 -20.71 -11.12
N GLN A 239 -17.95 -21.44 -10.69
CA GLN A 239 -16.71 -21.65 -11.46
C GLN A 239 -16.59 -23.09 -11.93
N ASP A 240 -15.85 -23.26 -13.02
CA ASP A 240 -15.62 -24.56 -13.61
C ASP A 240 -14.74 -25.46 -12.71
N ARG A 241 -15.17 -26.71 -12.52
CA ARG A 241 -14.51 -27.64 -11.60
C ARG A 241 -13.13 -28.05 -12.08
N GLU A 242 -12.87 -28.06 -13.39
CA GLU A 242 -11.56 -28.40 -13.93
C GLU A 242 -10.55 -27.34 -13.52
N THR A 243 -10.87 -26.06 -13.71
CA THR A 243 -10.02 -24.94 -13.25
C THR A 243 -9.75 -24.93 -11.75
N LEU A 244 -10.72 -25.38 -10.93
CA LEU A 244 -10.54 -25.47 -9.48
C LEU A 244 -9.72 -26.70 -9.04
N GLN A 245 -9.50 -27.67 -9.93
CA GLN A 245 -8.72 -28.89 -9.67
C GLN A 245 -7.33 -28.88 -10.33
N THR A 246 -6.98 -27.86 -11.10
CA THR A 246 -5.64 -27.72 -11.68
C THR A 246 -4.70 -27.01 -10.71
N ALA A 247 -3.48 -27.52 -10.54
CA ALA A 247 -2.42 -26.89 -9.77
C ALA A 247 -1.86 -25.64 -10.48
N GLU A 248 -0.93 -24.93 -9.82
CA GLU A 248 -0.33 -23.68 -10.35
C GLU A 248 0.43 -23.88 -11.67
N ASP A 249 0.97 -25.08 -11.91
CA ASP A 249 1.68 -25.45 -13.14
C ASP A 249 0.73 -25.66 -14.34
N LYS A 250 -0.59 -25.56 -14.14
CA LYS A 250 -1.66 -25.77 -15.11
C LYS A 250 -1.69 -27.15 -15.78
N THR A 251 -0.82 -28.07 -15.37
CA THR A 251 -0.67 -29.40 -15.97
C THR A 251 -0.96 -30.52 -14.99
N THR A 252 -0.79 -30.28 -13.69
CA THR A 252 -1.04 -31.27 -12.65
C THR A 252 -2.45 -31.14 -12.09
N ARG A 253 -3.22 -32.22 -12.12
CA ARG A 253 -4.53 -32.31 -11.46
C ARG A 253 -4.35 -32.65 -9.97
N LEU A 254 -4.96 -31.86 -9.11
CA LEU A 254 -4.96 -32.08 -7.65
C LEU A 254 -5.81 -33.32 -7.28
N PRO A 255 -5.53 -33.96 -6.14
CA PRO A 255 -6.33 -35.10 -5.64
C PRO A 255 -7.81 -34.75 -5.47
N ASP A 256 -8.68 -35.75 -5.67
CA ASP A 256 -10.13 -35.58 -5.51
C ASP A 256 -10.48 -35.05 -4.12
N GLY A 257 -11.26 -33.97 -4.09
CA GLY A 257 -11.70 -33.31 -2.86
C GLY A 257 -10.80 -32.16 -2.40
N VAL A 258 -9.65 -31.93 -3.03
CA VAL A 258 -8.79 -30.76 -2.79
C VAL A 258 -8.99 -29.73 -3.89
N LEU A 259 -9.35 -28.51 -3.51
CA LEU A 259 -9.50 -27.39 -4.44
C LEU A 259 -8.26 -26.49 -4.44
N ASN A 260 -7.90 -25.95 -5.60
CA ASN A 260 -6.90 -24.91 -5.72
C ASN A 260 -7.50 -23.55 -5.34
N GLU A 261 -7.30 -23.14 -4.09
CA GLU A 261 -7.82 -21.87 -3.56
C GLU A 261 -7.17 -20.63 -4.19
N ALA A 262 -6.03 -20.77 -4.87
CA ALA A 262 -5.41 -19.66 -5.60
C ALA A 262 -6.28 -19.21 -6.77
N ASN A 263 -7.04 -20.13 -7.36
CA ASN A 263 -7.92 -19.89 -8.51
C ASN A 263 -9.31 -19.39 -8.09
N PHE A 264 -9.59 -19.22 -6.80
CA PHE A 264 -10.91 -18.76 -6.35
C PHE A 264 -11.13 -17.30 -6.76
N SER A 265 -12.09 -17.08 -7.64
CA SER A 265 -12.64 -15.76 -7.93
C SER A 265 -13.88 -15.50 -7.07
N VAL A 266 -13.94 -14.39 -6.32
CA VAL A 266 -15.12 -14.05 -5.50
C VAL A 266 -15.46 -12.59 -5.74
N SER A 267 -16.66 -12.33 -6.27
CA SER A 267 -17.14 -10.98 -6.57
C SER A 267 -17.46 -10.19 -5.31
N ILE A 268 -17.53 -8.86 -5.43
CA ILE A 268 -17.97 -7.98 -4.33
C ILE A 268 -19.43 -8.28 -3.94
N SER A 269 -20.28 -8.55 -4.94
CA SER A 269 -21.71 -8.84 -4.73
C SER A 269 -21.95 -10.03 -3.80
N PHE A 270 -21.06 -11.04 -3.80
CA PHE A 270 -21.11 -12.14 -2.83
C PHE A 270 -21.07 -11.61 -1.38
N PHE A 271 -20.15 -10.68 -1.08
CA PHE A 271 -20.01 -10.16 0.29
C PHE A 271 -21.19 -9.28 0.71
N ASP A 272 -21.82 -8.58 -0.23
CA ASP A 272 -23.03 -7.80 0.04
C ASP A 272 -24.23 -8.68 0.36
N GLU A 273 -24.39 -9.79 -0.36
CA GLU A 273 -25.41 -10.79 -0.04
C GLU A 273 -25.09 -11.55 1.26
N PHE A 274 -23.84 -11.96 1.44
CA PHE A 274 -23.39 -12.65 2.63
C PHE A 274 -23.60 -11.81 3.90
N ALA A 275 -23.34 -10.50 3.84
CA ALA A 275 -23.56 -9.59 4.96
C ALA A 275 -25.05 -9.35 5.26
N ARG A 276 -25.93 -9.42 4.25
CA ARG A 276 -27.39 -9.37 4.45
C ARG A 276 -27.88 -10.59 5.22
N GLN A 277 -27.31 -11.77 4.97
CA GLN A 277 -27.63 -13.01 5.68
C GLN A 277 -26.92 -13.09 7.05
N ASN A 278 -25.70 -12.54 7.15
CA ASN A 278 -24.85 -12.58 8.34
C ASN A 278 -24.58 -11.16 8.87
N THR A 279 -25.59 -10.59 9.53
CA THR A 279 -25.63 -9.20 10.00
C THR A 279 -24.72 -8.88 11.20
N SER A 280 -23.89 -9.84 11.63
CA SER A 280 -22.91 -9.66 12.71
C SER A 280 -21.77 -8.71 12.31
N HIS A 281 -21.44 -8.66 11.01
CA HIS A 281 -20.39 -7.81 10.44
C HIS A 281 -20.83 -7.20 9.10
N SER A 282 -20.24 -6.07 8.70
CA SER A 282 -20.52 -5.43 7.40
C SER A 282 -19.91 -6.20 6.22
N SER A 283 -20.43 -5.97 5.00
CA SER A 283 -19.86 -6.51 3.75
C SER A 283 -18.34 -6.25 3.64
N SER A 284 -17.93 -5.01 3.88
CA SER A 284 -16.51 -4.62 3.90
C SER A 284 -15.68 -5.37 4.94
N SER A 285 -16.25 -5.63 6.12
CA SER A 285 -15.59 -6.39 7.20
C SER A 285 -15.43 -7.86 6.83
N TRP A 286 -16.46 -8.49 6.24
CA TRP A 286 -16.41 -9.86 5.75
C TRP A 286 -15.39 -10.03 4.63
N ARG A 287 -15.37 -9.11 3.66
CA ARG A 287 -14.38 -9.09 2.58
C ARG A 287 -12.96 -8.98 3.10
N ASP A 288 -12.71 -8.07 4.05
CA ASP A 288 -11.38 -7.91 4.63
C ASP A 288 -10.97 -9.14 5.45
N ARG A 289 -11.92 -9.76 6.15
CA ARG A 289 -11.72 -11.02 6.88
C ARG A 289 -11.32 -12.15 5.94
N TYR A 290 -11.99 -12.28 4.80
CA TYR A 290 -11.62 -13.25 3.77
C TYR A 290 -10.20 -13.00 3.26
N ARG A 291 -9.89 -11.78 2.80
CA ARG A 291 -8.61 -11.45 2.17
C ARG A 291 -7.41 -11.59 3.11
N LYS A 292 -7.53 -11.11 4.36
CA LYS A 292 -6.40 -11.03 5.30
C LYS A 292 -6.25 -12.23 6.21
N PHE A 293 -7.30 -13.03 6.39
CA PHE A 293 -7.28 -14.17 7.31
C PHE A 293 -7.65 -15.47 6.60
N ALA A 294 -8.85 -15.59 6.04
CA ALA A 294 -9.30 -16.86 5.47
C ALA A 294 -8.40 -17.35 4.33
N ARG A 295 -8.09 -16.47 3.37
CA ARG A 295 -7.23 -16.79 2.22
C ARG A 295 -5.79 -17.09 2.62
N VAL A 296 -5.29 -16.44 3.68
CA VAL A 296 -3.93 -16.66 4.19
C VAL A 296 -3.84 -17.97 4.97
N TYR A 297 -4.88 -18.31 5.74
CA TYR A 297 -4.94 -19.56 6.50
C TYR A 297 -5.17 -20.77 5.58
N GLY A 298 -5.96 -20.59 4.54
CA GLY A 298 -6.53 -21.63 3.69
C GLY A 298 -7.96 -21.98 4.12
N LEU A 299 -8.92 -21.81 3.22
CA LEU A 299 -10.36 -21.96 3.50
C LEU A 299 -10.71 -23.41 3.83
N GLN A 300 -10.24 -24.37 3.04
CA GLN A 300 -10.46 -25.80 3.29
C GLN A 300 -9.76 -26.23 4.56
N ARG A 301 -8.57 -25.69 4.83
CA ARG A 301 -7.81 -25.96 6.05
C ARG A 301 -8.56 -25.49 7.29
N PHE A 302 -9.07 -24.25 7.29
CA PHE A 302 -9.83 -23.74 8.43
C PHE A 302 -11.15 -24.49 8.62
N ARG A 303 -11.87 -24.79 7.52
CA ARG A 303 -13.10 -25.60 7.56
C ARG A 303 -12.87 -26.95 8.23
N ASN A 304 -11.80 -27.65 7.86
CA ASN A 304 -11.46 -28.95 8.44
C ASN A 304 -11.02 -28.81 9.91
N TYR A 305 -10.15 -27.86 10.22
CA TYR A 305 -9.74 -27.54 11.60
C TYR A 305 -10.96 -27.27 12.49
N TYR A 306 -11.91 -26.46 12.03
CA TYR A 306 -13.12 -26.13 12.79
C TYR A 306 -13.92 -27.38 13.15
N ARG A 307 -14.18 -28.25 12.17
CA ARG A 307 -14.92 -29.50 12.34
C ARG A 307 -14.22 -30.49 13.27
N GLU A 308 -12.89 -30.53 13.24
CA GLU A 308 -12.10 -31.35 14.16
C GLU A 308 -12.09 -30.76 15.57
N ALA A 309 -11.92 -29.44 15.70
CA ALA A 309 -11.90 -28.74 16.98
C ALA A 309 -13.24 -28.78 17.71
N LEU A 310 -14.37 -28.92 17.00
CA LEU A 310 -15.68 -29.18 17.61
C LEU A 310 -15.72 -30.50 18.40
N LYS A 311 -14.84 -31.45 18.10
CA LYS A 311 -14.74 -32.74 18.83
C LYS A 311 -13.88 -32.63 20.09
N THR A 312 -13.16 -31.52 20.29
CA THR A 312 -12.29 -31.30 21.46
C THR A 312 -13.03 -30.53 22.55
N LYS A 313 -12.54 -30.60 23.79
CA LYS A 313 -13.12 -29.85 24.91
C LYS A 313 -12.85 -28.35 24.85
N GLU A 314 -11.82 -27.93 24.11
CA GLU A 314 -11.42 -26.52 24.00
C GLU A 314 -12.26 -25.76 22.96
N GLY A 315 -12.88 -26.48 22.02
CA GLY A 315 -13.67 -25.92 20.93
C GLY A 315 -12.83 -25.17 19.89
N PRO A 316 -13.44 -24.76 18.78
CA PRO A 316 -12.75 -24.04 17.72
C PRO A 316 -12.40 -22.60 18.13
N GLN A 317 -11.24 -22.12 17.68
CA GLN A 317 -10.79 -20.74 17.89
C GLN A 317 -10.80 -19.95 16.57
N PRO A 318 -11.13 -18.64 16.61
CA PRO A 318 -11.11 -17.81 15.40
C PRO A 318 -9.68 -17.59 14.88
N MET A 319 -9.54 -17.33 13.59
CA MET A 319 -8.27 -17.00 12.95
C MET A 319 -7.66 -15.72 13.55
N LYS A 320 -6.43 -15.81 14.04
CA LYS A 320 -5.69 -14.72 14.70
C LYS A 320 -4.28 -14.60 14.12
N ASN A 321 -3.68 -13.42 14.26
CA ASN A 321 -2.26 -13.14 13.97
C ASN A 321 -1.79 -13.34 12.51
N LEU A 322 -2.70 -13.32 11.53
CA LEU A 322 -2.34 -13.49 10.10
C LEU A 322 -2.08 -12.17 9.35
N THR A 323 -2.28 -11.02 10.00
CA THR A 323 -1.99 -9.73 9.39
C THR A 323 -0.49 -9.45 9.43
N SER A 324 0.18 -9.48 8.26
CA SER A 324 1.61 -9.12 8.11
C SER A 324 1.87 -7.69 8.62
N ARG A 325 2.19 -7.56 9.91
CA ARG A 325 2.69 -6.32 10.53
C ARG A 325 4.22 -6.28 10.56
N GLU A 326 4.88 -7.43 10.49
CA GLU A 326 6.35 -7.55 10.46
C GLU A 326 6.94 -6.81 9.25
N SER A 327 6.33 -6.97 8.06
CA SER A 327 6.75 -6.31 6.82
C SER A 327 6.79 -4.77 6.91
N LYS A 328 5.89 -4.14 7.68
CA LYS A 328 5.90 -2.68 7.89
C LYS A 328 7.02 -2.24 8.84
N SER A 329 7.28 -3.01 9.88
CA SER A 329 8.38 -2.73 10.82
C SER A 329 9.75 -2.92 10.17
N GLU A 330 9.86 -3.92 9.31
CA GLU A 330 11.05 -4.26 8.55
C GLU A 330 11.33 -3.24 7.45
N LYS A 331 10.31 -2.83 6.67
CA LYS A 331 10.44 -1.72 5.71
C LYS A 331 10.88 -0.43 6.41
N LYS A 332 10.35 -0.13 7.60
CA LYS A 332 10.77 1.06 8.37
C LYS A 332 12.21 0.94 8.89
N ALA A 333 12.63 -0.26 9.32
CA ALA A 333 14.00 -0.53 9.73
C ALA A 333 14.98 -0.41 8.55
N GLN A 334 14.64 -0.97 7.39
CA GLN A 334 15.41 -0.84 6.15
C GLN A 334 15.54 0.62 5.72
N LEU A 335 14.46 1.41 5.77
CA LEU A 335 14.52 2.84 5.42
C LEU A 335 15.43 3.62 6.38
N THR A 336 15.43 3.25 7.66
CA THR A 336 16.30 3.85 8.68
C THR A 336 17.76 3.46 8.45
N ALA A 337 18.01 2.19 8.11
CA ALA A 337 19.35 1.69 7.78
C ALA A 337 19.91 2.36 6.51
N LYS A 338 19.10 2.54 5.46
CA LYS A 338 19.50 3.30 4.25
C LYS A 338 19.89 4.74 4.60
N LYS A 339 19.12 5.42 5.47
CA LYS A 339 19.45 6.78 5.92
C LYS A 339 20.76 6.84 6.72
N LEU A 340 20.99 5.89 7.61
CA LEU A 340 22.22 5.80 8.40
C LEU A 340 23.44 5.53 7.50
N LYS A 341 23.35 4.56 6.59
CA LYS A 341 24.42 4.23 5.65
C LYS A 341 24.75 5.41 4.72
N ALA A 342 23.72 6.10 4.19
CA ALA A 342 23.92 7.33 3.41
C ALA A 342 24.57 8.45 4.21
N SER A 343 24.26 8.59 5.51
CA SER A 343 24.91 9.58 6.38
C SER A 343 26.35 9.20 6.73
N GLN A 344 26.65 7.91 6.87
CA GLN A 344 27.99 7.41 7.19
C GLN A 344 28.93 7.54 5.99
N VAL A 345 28.46 7.19 4.78
CA VAL A 345 29.20 7.44 3.52
C VAL A 345 29.53 8.92 3.36
N ARG A 346 28.64 9.83 3.78
CA ARG A 346 28.94 11.28 3.79
C ARG A 346 29.97 11.69 4.83
N MET A 347 30.07 11.02 5.98
CA MET A 347 31.07 11.34 7.01
C MET A 347 32.46 10.79 6.69
N ASP A 348 32.53 9.64 6.00
CA ASP A 348 33.80 8.98 5.64
C ASP A 348 34.45 9.57 4.37
N MET A 349 33.73 10.41 3.60
CA MET A 349 34.33 11.17 2.50
C MET A 349 35.24 12.28 3.03
N SER A 350 36.42 12.47 2.42
CA SER A 350 37.31 13.56 2.79
C SER A 350 36.64 14.92 2.52
N PRO A 351 37.01 16.00 3.22
CA PRO A 351 36.46 17.34 2.96
C PRO A 351 36.65 17.79 1.50
N GLN A 352 37.70 17.29 0.84
CA GLN A 352 37.98 17.56 -0.57
C GLN A 352 37.01 16.80 -1.49
N ASP A 353 36.71 15.54 -1.20
CA ASP A 353 35.74 14.74 -1.97
C ASP A 353 34.31 15.23 -1.75
N GLN A 354 33.98 15.69 -0.53
CA GLN A 354 32.69 16.32 -0.25
C GLN A 354 32.53 17.64 -1.02
N ALA A 355 33.59 18.44 -1.09
CA ALA A 355 33.62 19.66 -1.88
C ALA A 355 33.54 19.36 -3.39
N PHE A 356 34.20 18.30 -3.86
CA PHE A 356 34.16 17.89 -5.27
C PHE A 356 32.77 17.38 -5.67
N LEU A 357 32.13 16.56 -4.83
CA LEU A 357 30.77 16.07 -5.06
C LEU A 357 29.74 17.21 -5.01
N ALA A 358 29.95 18.20 -4.12
CA ALA A 358 29.12 19.40 -4.04
C ALA A 358 29.33 20.32 -5.26
N ASP A 359 30.57 20.46 -5.75
CA ASP A 359 30.93 21.22 -6.96
C ASP A 359 30.39 20.52 -8.23
N GLU A 360 30.39 19.19 -8.28
CA GLU A 360 29.83 18.39 -9.38
C GLU A 360 28.29 18.45 -9.41
N LEU A 361 27.63 18.41 -8.24
CA LEU A 361 26.19 18.65 -8.11
C LEU A 361 25.81 20.10 -8.44
N ALA A 362 26.66 21.07 -8.10
CA ALA A 362 26.46 22.48 -8.44
C ALA A 362 26.68 22.73 -9.94
N ARG A 363 27.65 22.06 -10.58
CA ARG A 363 27.90 22.15 -12.03
C ARG A 363 26.76 21.55 -12.85
N ASN A 364 26.18 20.43 -12.41
CA ASN A 364 25.00 19.87 -13.07
C ASN A 364 23.72 20.69 -12.90
N HIS A 365 23.67 21.59 -11.90
CA HIS A 365 22.59 22.57 -11.74
C HIS A 365 22.90 23.96 -12.34
N GLY A 366 24.07 24.15 -12.96
CA GLY A 366 24.58 25.45 -13.38
C GLY A 366 24.20 25.93 -14.78
N GLN A 367 23.42 25.17 -15.56
CA GLN A 367 22.87 25.64 -16.83
C GLN A 367 21.36 25.80 -16.71
N LEU A 368 20.93 26.89 -16.07
CA LEU A 368 19.86 27.80 -16.53
C LEU A 368 19.48 28.76 -15.38
N HIS A 369 19.27 30.03 -15.76
CA HIS A 369 18.83 31.18 -14.96
C HIS A 369 19.86 32.00 -14.16
N HIS A 370 20.28 33.11 -14.79
CA HIS A 370 20.57 34.37 -14.11
C HIS A 370 19.29 35.00 -13.56
N GLY A 371 19.27 35.30 -12.26
CA GLY A 371 18.25 36.14 -11.62
C GLY A 371 18.63 36.44 -10.18
N HIS A 372 19.01 37.70 -9.92
CA HIS A 372 19.34 38.25 -8.60
C HIS A 372 18.30 37.91 -7.53
N HIS A 373 18.71 37.56 -6.30
CA HIS A 373 18.12 38.10 -5.06
C HIS A 373 19.02 37.87 -3.84
N HIS A 374 19.00 38.87 -2.96
CA HIS A 374 19.81 39.05 -1.75
C HIS A 374 19.55 38.00 -0.66
N GLY A 375 20.62 37.70 0.09
CA GLY A 375 20.62 36.74 1.19
C GLY A 375 20.07 37.27 2.52
N HIS A 376 19.66 36.31 3.36
CA HIS A 376 19.76 36.35 4.81
C HIS A 376 19.95 34.91 5.32
N HIS A 377 21.16 34.61 5.80
CA HIS A 377 21.53 33.32 6.38
C HIS A 377 21.41 33.43 7.91
N LEU A 378 20.54 32.64 8.53
CA LEU A 378 20.57 32.35 9.97
C LEU A 378 21.09 30.92 10.15
N THR A 379 22.29 30.80 10.68
CA THR A 379 22.97 29.54 10.99
C THR A 379 22.58 29.08 12.40
N HIS A 380 21.85 27.96 12.50
CA HIS A 380 21.79 27.17 13.74
C HIS A 380 22.73 25.98 13.59
N GLN A 381 23.91 26.12 14.19
CA GLN A 381 24.94 25.10 14.30
C GLN A 381 24.54 24.16 15.45
N LEU A 382 24.15 22.93 15.14
CA LEU A 382 24.02 21.86 16.13
C LEU A 382 25.35 21.11 16.21
N ASP A 383 25.83 20.97 17.45
CA ASP A 383 27.17 20.54 17.83
C ASP A 383 27.45 19.08 17.44
N SER A 384 28.35 18.89 16.47
CA SER A 384 28.74 17.60 15.89
C SER A 384 29.57 16.72 16.84
N ALA A 385 29.99 17.25 17.99
CA ALA A 385 30.78 16.53 18.98
C ALA A 385 29.98 15.45 19.74
N GLY A 386 28.66 15.61 19.88
CA GLY A 386 27.82 14.68 20.65
C GLY A 386 27.58 13.34 19.95
N VAL A 387 27.65 13.30 18.62
CA VAL A 387 27.35 12.09 17.82
C VAL A 387 28.57 11.17 17.73
N ALA A 388 29.78 11.72 17.65
CA ALA A 388 31.03 10.96 17.60
C ALA A 388 31.36 10.24 18.93
N ALA A 389 30.99 10.83 20.07
CA ALA A 389 31.23 10.23 21.39
C ALA A 389 30.41 8.95 21.65
N VAL A 390 29.25 8.79 20.98
CA VAL A 390 28.38 7.62 21.14
C VAL A 390 28.86 6.43 20.31
N ALA A 391 29.53 6.67 19.18
CA ALA A 391 30.09 5.62 18.33
C ALA A 391 31.31 4.93 18.97
N ASN A 392 32.15 5.69 19.68
CA ASN A 392 33.38 5.14 20.28
C ASN A 392 33.17 4.35 21.58
N MET A 393 32.01 4.41 22.23
CA MET A 393 31.71 3.62 23.44
C MET A 393 31.12 2.23 23.14
N ALA A 394 30.76 1.93 21.89
CA ALA A 394 30.14 0.66 21.52
C ALA A 394 31.14 -0.44 21.09
N VAL A 395 32.42 -0.10 20.94
CA VAL A 395 33.47 -1.03 20.48
C VAL A 395 34.61 -1.04 21.50
N GLY A 396 34.46 -1.84 22.55
CA GLY A 396 35.55 -2.02 23.52
C GLY A 396 35.15 -2.74 24.79
N GLN A 397 35.07 -4.06 24.74
CA GLN A 397 35.67 -5.03 25.69
C GLN A 397 34.92 -6.36 25.60
N GLY A 398 35.63 -7.38 25.08
CA GLY A 398 35.30 -8.77 25.29
C GLY A 398 36.29 -9.39 26.29
N ALA A 399 35.80 -10.32 27.10
CA ALA A 399 36.46 -11.57 27.47
C ALA A 399 35.62 -12.32 28.54
N LEU A 400 35.25 -13.57 28.20
CA LEU A 400 35.17 -14.82 29.01
C LEU A 400 34.41 -14.76 30.36
N ASP A 401 33.50 -15.69 30.72
CA ASP A 401 33.73 -17.13 30.85
C ASP A 401 32.39 -17.90 31.07
N GLU A 402 32.50 -19.22 31.08
CA GLU A 402 31.55 -20.34 31.03
C GLU A 402 30.34 -20.41 32.01
N GLU A 403 29.40 -21.28 31.57
CA GLU A 403 28.70 -22.32 32.37
C GLU A 403 27.23 -22.12 32.80
N ILE A 404 26.36 -22.91 32.14
CA ILE A 404 25.19 -23.71 32.59
C ILE A 404 24.22 -23.10 33.62
N GLY A 405 22.92 -23.11 33.27
CA GLY A 405 21.84 -23.21 34.27
C GLY A 405 20.46 -22.79 33.80
N GLU A 406 19.56 -23.75 33.60
CA GLU A 406 18.11 -23.57 33.55
C GLU A 406 17.60 -22.76 34.74
N VAL A 407 16.68 -21.79 34.57
CA VAL A 407 15.51 -21.65 35.46
C VAL A 407 14.36 -20.89 34.78
N LYS A 408 13.16 -21.44 34.95
CA LYS A 408 11.85 -20.77 34.91
C LYS A 408 11.85 -19.52 35.81
N ASN A 409 10.99 -18.53 35.52
CA ASN A 409 9.96 -18.07 36.48
C ASN A 409 9.18 -16.82 36.03
N SER A 410 7.87 -16.99 36.13
CA SER A 410 6.88 -16.04 36.65
C SER A 410 7.35 -15.26 37.88
N ASN A 411 7.14 -13.93 37.91
CA ASN A 411 6.68 -13.13 39.06
C ASN A 411 6.90 -11.62 38.81
N ILE A 412 5.82 -10.91 38.45
CA ILE A 412 5.76 -9.44 38.40
C ILE A 412 4.79 -8.86 39.46
N ASP A 413 4.06 -9.71 40.18
CA ASP A 413 2.96 -9.26 41.07
C ASP A 413 3.36 -8.81 42.48
N ASP A 414 4.62 -8.95 42.90
CA ASP A 414 5.03 -8.61 44.28
C ASP A 414 5.63 -7.21 44.46
N ALA A 415 5.82 -6.42 43.40
CA ALA A 415 6.51 -5.13 43.49
C ALA A 415 5.62 -3.90 43.72
N LEU A 416 4.29 -4.04 43.88
CA LEU A 416 3.36 -2.88 43.92
C LEU A 416 2.50 -2.76 45.19
N ARG A 417 2.75 -3.55 46.24
CA ARG A 417 1.93 -3.54 47.48
C ARG A 417 2.45 -2.70 48.65
N GLN A 418 3.55 -1.98 48.54
CA GLN A 418 4.04 -1.14 49.64
C GLN A 418 4.32 0.27 49.15
N VAL A 419 3.34 1.18 49.30
CA VAL A 419 3.49 2.53 49.93
C VAL A 419 2.07 3.11 50.16
N GLY A 420 1.55 2.99 51.40
CA GLY A 420 0.51 3.90 51.94
C GLY A 420 1.13 5.25 52.32
N VAL A 421 0.53 6.29 52.89
CA VAL A 421 -0.68 6.58 53.68
C VAL A 421 -0.76 8.13 53.71
N GLY A 422 -1.95 8.72 53.97
CA GLY A 422 -2.10 10.07 54.55
C GLY A 422 -2.96 11.02 53.69
N ALA A 423 -4.27 11.14 53.92
CA ALA A 423 -4.96 11.91 54.98
C ALA A 423 -4.93 13.44 54.75
N GLY A 424 -6.11 14.04 54.55
CA GLY A 424 -6.29 15.49 54.47
C GLY A 424 -7.71 15.90 54.07
N ARG A 425 -8.62 15.96 55.05
CA ARG A 425 -9.97 16.58 55.02
C ARG A 425 -9.88 18.09 54.80
N VAL A 426 -10.73 18.67 53.95
CA VAL A 426 -11.47 19.94 54.22
C VAL A 426 -12.84 19.88 53.54
N GLN A 427 -13.79 20.51 54.21
CA GLN A 427 -15.25 20.51 54.13
C GLN A 427 -15.76 21.84 53.54
N ILE A 428 -16.96 21.80 52.91
CA ILE A 428 -18.05 22.82 52.98
C ILE A 428 -17.83 24.14 52.16
N GLU A 429 -18.75 24.84 51.49
CA GLU A 429 -20.23 24.99 51.34
C GLU A 429 -20.44 25.57 49.89
N ASP A 430 -21.39 25.14 49.06
CA ASP A 430 -22.83 25.52 48.97
C ASP A 430 -23.10 26.99 48.58
N ASP A 431 -23.72 27.21 47.39
CA ASP A 431 -24.78 28.21 47.17
C ASP A 431 -25.40 28.16 45.74
N LEU A 432 -26.62 27.63 45.71
CA LEU A 432 -27.87 28.18 45.15
C LEU A 432 -28.06 28.61 43.66
N VAL A 433 -28.97 27.85 43.01
CA VAL A 433 -30.32 28.25 42.49
C VAL A 433 -30.46 28.98 41.13
N ASN A 434 -30.82 28.16 40.12
CA ASN A 434 -32.13 28.11 39.39
C ASN A 434 -32.42 29.15 38.26
N PRO A 435 -33.50 28.98 37.45
CA PRO A 435 -33.46 28.32 36.13
C PRO A 435 -34.25 29.13 35.05
N ASP A 436 -34.84 28.43 34.08
CA ASP A 436 -35.92 28.83 33.14
C ASP A 436 -35.50 29.44 31.77
N VAL A 437 -36.11 29.14 30.61
CA VAL A 437 -37.18 28.21 30.18
C VAL A 437 -37.39 28.33 28.64
N ARG A 438 -37.80 27.24 28.00
CA ARG A 438 -38.60 27.09 26.74
C ARG A 438 -38.09 27.68 25.40
N ALA A 439 -38.53 27.21 24.22
CA ALA A 439 -39.15 25.99 23.69
C ALA A 439 -39.55 26.25 22.22
N LEU A 440 -39.83 25.16 21.48
CA LEU A 440 -40.67 25.03 20.26
C LEU A 440 -40.08 25.57 18.95
N GLY A 441 -40.24 24.93 17.79
CA GLY A 441 -41.02 23.76 17.34
C GLY A 441 -40.68 23.51 15.85
N ILE A 442 -40.51 22.26 15.40
CA ILE A 442 -41.48 21.46 14.63
C ILE A 442 -41.86 22.08 13.26
N HIS A 443 -41.44 21.44 12.15
CA HIS A 443 -42.38 20.89 11.16
C HIS A 443 -41.72 19.88 10.21
N GLN A 444 -42.48 18.81 9.96
CA GLN A 444 -42.24 17.59 9.19
C GLN A 444 -42.68 17.71 7.71
N THR A 445 -42.48 16.60 7.00
CA THR A 445 -43.18 16.07 5.79
C THR A 445 -42.54 16.39 4.43
N ASP A 446 -42.54 15.54 3.41
CA ASP A 446 -42.51 14.07 3.25
C ASP A 446 -42.46 13.78 1.72
N HIS A 447 -42.10 12.56 1.34
CA HIS A 447 -42.51 11.83 0.11
C HIS A 447 -41.81 11.99 -1.27
N SER A 448 -41.04 10.94 -1.58
CA SER A 448 -41.23 9.94 -2.67
C SER A 448 -40.78 10.18 -4.13
N ALA A 449 -40.18 9.09 -4.63
CA ALA A 449 -39.66 8.79 -5.96
C ALA A 449 -40.71 8.73 -7.08
N ILE A 450 -40.25 8.76 -8.35
CA ILE A 450 -40.74 7.98 -9.52
C ILE A 450 -39.79 8.24 -10.72
N HIS A 451 -39.27 7.16 -11.32
CA HIS A 451 -38.75 7.08 -12.70
C HIS A 451 -39.93 6.81 -13.65
N PRO A 452 -39.91 7.26 -14.92
CA PRO A 452 -39.47 6.34 -15.98
C PRO A 452 -38.92 6.96 -17.29
N ASN A 453 -38.23 6.10 -18.04
CA ASN A 453 -38.40 5.78 -19.47
C ASN A 453 -37.22 5.92 -20.45
N LEU A 454 -37.03 4.78 -21.12
CA LEU A 454 -36.28 4.47 -22.33
C LEU A 454 -36.87 5.13 -23.59
N GLY A 455 -36.03 5.42 -24.58
CA GLY A 455 -36.47 5.63 -25.95
C GLY A 455 -35.33 5.91 -26.95
N GLY A 456 -35.05 4.92 -27.82
CA GLY A 456 -34.94 5.12 -29.27
C GLY A 456 -33.61 5.62 -29.87
N ALA A 457 -33.02 4.75 -30.70
CA ALA A 457 -31.80 4.95 -31.48
C ALA A 457 -31.93 5.95 -32.65
N SER A 458 -30.81 6.61 -32.97
CA SER A 458 -30.46 7.14 -34.30
C SER A 458 -28.94 7.17 -34.43
N VAL A 459 -28.40 6.52 -35.44
CA VAL A 459 -26.97 6.48 -35.80
C VAL A 459 -26.67 7.71 -36.66
N ASP A 460 -25.82 8.61 -36.16
CA ASP A 460 -24.86 9.42 -36.93
C ASP A 460 -24.06 10.34 -35.99
N GLY A 461 -22.74 10.13 -35.93
CA GLY A 461 -21.72 11.07 -35.46
C GLY A 461 -21.70 11.39 -33.96
N HIS A 462 -20.67 10.90 -33.25
CA HIS A 462 -20.34 11.12 -31.83
C HIS A 462 -20.82 10.06 -30.82
N ASP A 463 -20.51 8.78 -31.06
CA ASP A 463 -20.78 7.67 -30.12
C ASP A 463 -19.86 7.62 -28.87
N PHE A 464 -19.14 8.70 -28.56
CA PHE A 464 -18.29 8.75 -27.36
C PHE A 464 -19.05 9.10 -26.07
N GLU A 465 -20.31 9.55 -26.16
CA GLU A 465 -21.09 9.99 -24.99
C GLU A 465 -21.55 8.82 -24.09
N ALA A 466 -21.53 7.57 -24.57
CA ALA A 466 -21.94 6.40 -23.79
C ALA A 466 -20.76 5.59 -23.21
N LEU A 467 -19.52 5.97 -23.52
CA LEU A 467 -18.30 5.22 -23.19
C LEU A 467 -17.52 5.92 -22.07
N GLU A 468 -17.85 5.60 -20.83
CA GLU A 468 -17.02 5.94 -19.67
C GLU A 468 -16.20 4.72 -19.25
N LEU A 469 -14.87 4.83 -19.30
CA LEU A 469 -14.03 3.77 -18.78
C LEU A 469 -14.12 3.75 -17.25
N LYS A 470 -14.64 2.66 -16.68
CA LYS A 470 -14.86 2.57 -15.24
C LYS A 470 -13.57 2.23 -14.51
N VAL A 471 -13.13 3.15 -13.66
CA VAL A 471 -12.05 2.91 -12.69
C VAL A 471 -12.60 3.19 -11.30
N ASP A 472 -12.91 2.14 -10.54
CA ASP A 472 -13.34 2.30 -9.15
C ASP A 472 -12.19 2.83 -8.29
N ALA A 473 -12.44 3.85 -7.46
CA ALA A 473 -11.43 4.46 -6.58
C ALA A 473 -10.82 3.49 -5.53
N ASP A 474 -11.47 2.33 -5.30
CA ASP A 474 -11.00 1.22 -4.43
C ASP A 474 -10.57 -0.03 -5.23
N SER A 475 -10.43 0.09 -6.55
CA SER A 475 -10.12 -1.01 -7.45
C SER A 475 -8.76 -1.65 -7.14
N GLN A 476 -8.70 -2.98 -7.22
CA GLN A 476 -7.44 -3.75 -7.24
C GLN A 476 -6.81 -3.76 -8.63
N ASP A 477 -7.29 -2.90 -9.54
CA ASP A 477 -6.78 -2.81 -10.89
C ASP A 477 -5.25 -2.58 -10.86
N PRO A 478 -4.46 -3.49 -11.45
CA PRO A 478 -3.02 -3.33 -11.60
C PRO A 478 -2.60 -1.99 -12.21
N TRP A 479 -3.51 -1.35 -12.96
CA TRP A 479 -3.29 -0.09 -13.68
C TRP A 479 -3.44 1.17 -12.81
N ALA A 480 -4.19 1.10 -11.70
CA ALA A 480 -4.46 2.27 -10.86
C ALA A 480 -3.17 2.93 -10.32
N LYS A 481 -2.10 2.14 -10.12
CA LYS A 481 -0.79 2.67 -9.67
C LYS A 481 -0.08 3.56 -10.71
N TYR A 482 -0.47 3.47 -11.98
CA TYR A 482 0.10 4.27 -13.06
C TYR A 482 -0.73 5.52 -13.38
N MET A 483 -1.96 5.64 -12.87
CA MET A 483 -2.84 6.79 -13.10
C MET A 483 -2.44 7.99 -12.23
N VAL A 484 -1.28 8.57 -12.53
CA VAL A 484 -0.67 9.69 -11.81
C VAL A 484 -0.47 10.88 -12.72
N TYR A 485 -0.49 12.09 -12.15
CA TYR A 485 -0.02 13.26 -12.87
C TYR A 485 1.49 13.16 -13.08
N LEU A 486 1.96 13.32 -14.32
CA LEU A 486 3.38 13.48 -14.59
C LEU A 486 3.90 14.82 -14.05
N PRO A 487 5.20 14.94 -13.72
CA PRO A 487 5.78 16.22 -13.33
C PRO A 487 5.69 17.28 -14.45
N ARG A 488 5.70 18.56 -14.06
CA ARG A 488 5.69 19.69 -15.03
C ARG A 488 6.96 19.76 -15.87
N ASP A 489 8.08 19.29 -15.34
CA ASP A 489 9.41 19.33 -15.93
C ASP A 489 9.80 18.02 -16.65
N VAL A 490 8.81 17.24 -17.09
CA VAL A 490 9.03 15.95 -17.75
C VAL A 490 9.60 16.13 -19.18
N SER A 491 10.60 15.32 -19.54
CA SER A 491 11.19 15.32 -20.88
C SER A 491 10.30 14.62 -21.90
N SER A 492 10.44 14.96 -23.18
CA SER A 492 9.73 14.30 -24.28
C SER A 492 9.96 12.77 -24.31
N THR A 493 11.16 12.31 -23.95
CA THR A 493 11.51 10.88 -23.83
C THR A 493 10.75 10.13 -22.73
N ALA A 494 10.19 10.85 -21.77
CA ALA A 494 9.32 10.28 -20.76
C ALA A 494 7.85 10.24 -21.20
N LEU A 495 7.49 10.91 -22.31
CA LEU A 495 6.16 10.86 -22.93
C LEU A 495 6.10 9.86 -24.08
N PHE A 496 7.17 9.82 -24.87
CA PHE A 496 7.25 9.09 -26.12
C PHE A 496 8.47 8.16 -26.16
N SER A 497 8.27 6.97 -26.69
CA SER A 497 9.37 6.06 -27.07
C SER A 497 9.83 6.32 -28.50
N ASP A 498 10.97 5.76 -28.89
CA ASP A 498 11.48 5.84 -30.26
C ASP A 498 10.47 5.32 -31.31
N LYS A 499 9.55 4.43 -30.91
CA LYS A 499 8.46 3.95 -31.77
C LYS A 499 7.50 5.06 -32.17
N PHE A 500 7.23 6.00 -31.27
CA PHE A 500 6.34 7.12 -31.55
C PHE A 500 6.87 7.95 -32.72
N ILE A 501 8.17 8.27 -32.67
CA ILE A 501 8.89 9.01 -33.73
C ILE A 501 8.86 8.23 -35.05
N ALA A 502 8.97 6.89 -35.00
CA ALA A 502 8.93 6.06 -36.20
C ALA A 502 7.53 6.00 -36.88
N PHE A 503 6.46 6.33 -36.16
CA PHE A 503 5.08 6.27 -36.65
C PHE A 503 4.42 7.65 -36.86
N GLU A 504 5.08 8.73 -36.45
CA GLU A 504 4.65 10.11 -36.68
C GLU A 504 4.51 10.39 -38.19
N PRO A 505 3.42 11.02 -38.67
CA PRO A 505 2.38 11.75 -37.94
C PRO A 505 1.11 10.95 -37.60
N SER A 506 0.99 9.69 -38.04
CA SER A 506 -0.28 8.94 -37.99
C SER A 506 -0.66 8.36 -36.62
N VAL A 507 0.21 8.49 -35.61
CA VAL A 507 0.03 7.86 -34.29
C VAL A 507 -1.24 8.34 -33.60
N ILE A 508 -1.51 9.64 -33.63
CA ILE A 508 -2.65 10.22 -32.93
C ILE A 508 -3.96 9.75 -33.57
N ASP A 509 -4.03 9.72 -34.91
CA ASP A 509 -5.24 9.26 -35.60
C ASP A 509 -5.51 7.77 -35.34
N ARG A 510 -4.47 6.94 -35.28
CA ARG A 510 -4.60 5.52 -34.90
C ARG A 510 -5.05 5.35 -33.45
N ALA A 511 -4.53 6.15 -32.52
CA ALA A 511 -4.97 6.12 -31.13
C ALA A 511 -6.46 6.49 -31.02
N ARG A 512 -6.93 7.42 -31.84
CA ARG A 512 -8.34 7.84 -31.88
C ARG A 512 -9.26 6.80 -32.51
N GLU A 513 -8.82 6.16 -33.60
CA GLU A 513 -9.54 5.03 -34.19
C GLU A 513 -9.70 3.90 -33.16
N LEU A 514 -8.65 3.61 -32.39
CA LEU A 514 -8.70 2.63 -31.31
C LEU A 514 -9.77 2.97 -30.26
N LEU A 515 -9.88 4.23 -29.85
CA LEU A 515 -10.89 4.66 -28.87
C LEU A 515 -12.33 4.37 -29.30
N THR A 516 -12.61 4.28 -30.61
CA THR A 516 -13.95 3.92 -31.12
C THR A 516 -14.28 2.44 -30.97
N THR A 517 -13.28 1.61 -30.67
CA THR A 517 -13.39 0.14 -30.61
C THR A 517 -13.36 -0.42 -29.18
N LEU A 518 -13.14 0.44 -28.18
CA LEU A 518 -12.98 0.02 -26.78
C LEU A 518 -14.34 -0.03 -26.07
N GLU A 519 -14.51 -1.02 -25.21
CA GLU A 519 -15.63 -1.12 -24.27
C GLU A 519 -15.32 -0.39 -22.94
N PRO A 520 -16.33 -0.07 -22.11
CA PRO A 520 -16.17 0.64 -20.83
C PRO A 520 -15.18 0.01 -19.82
N ASP A 521 -14.86 -1.28 -19.95
CA ASP A 521 -14.00 -2.00 -18.99
C ASP A 521 -12.58 -2.27 -19.56
N ASP A 522 -12.25 -1.75 -20.75
CA ASP A 522 -11.01 -2.08 -21.50
C ASP A 522 -9.80 -1.20 -21.17
N VAL A 523 -9.70 -0.68 -19.94
CA VAL A 523 -8.58 0.19 -19.52
C VAL A 523 -7.22 -0.49 -19.73
N GLY A 524 -7.13 -1.79 -19.48
CA GLY A 524 -5.90 -2.56 -19.70
C GLY A 524 -5.49 -2.67 -21.16
N VAL A 525 -6.48 -2.83 -22.05
CA VAL A 525 -6.25 -2.87 -23.50
C VAL A 525 -5.74 -1.52 -23.99
N LEU A 526 -6.30 -0.42 -23.47
CA LEU A 526 -5.84 0.93 -23.80
C LEU A 526 -4.35 1.12 -23.48
N PHE A 527 -3.87 0.67 -22.31
CA PHE A 527 -2.44 0.74 -21.96
C PHE A 527 -1.56 0.01 -22.97
N ASP A 528 -1.90 -1.23 -23.28
CA ASP A 528 -1.08 -2.06 -24.17
C ASP A 528 -1.10 -1.55 -25.61
N GLU A 529 -2.23 -1.05 -26.09
CA GLU A 529 -2.37 -0.51 -27.45
C GLU A 529 -1.70 0.86 -27.61
N PHE A 530 -1.82 1.75 -26.62
CA PHE A 530 -1.09 3.03 -26.66
C PHE A 530 0.43 2.82 -26.55
N GLU A 531 0.89 1.83 -25.78
CA GLU A 531 2.31 1.47 -25.75
C GLU A 531 2.83 0.96 -27.11
N LYS A 532 2.02 0.18 -27.85
CA LYS A 532 2.36 -0.26 -29.21
C LYS A 532 2.49 0.93 -30.17
N LEU A 533 1.66 1.95 -29.98
CA LEU A 533 1.69 3.22 -30.73
C LEU A 533 2.86 4.13 -30.31
N GLY A 534 3.56 3.80 -29.23
CA GLY A 534 4.79 4.46 -28.82
C GLY A 534 4.65 5.43 -27.64
N PHE A 535 3.45 5.58 -27.07
CA PHE A 535 3.27 6.30 -25.81
C PHE A 535 3.92 5.54 -24.65
N THR A 536 4.57 6.23 -23.72
CA THR A 536 5.08 5.57 -22.52
C THR A 536 3.94 5.22 -21.56
N ARG A 537 4.11 4.16 -20.76
CA ARG A 537 3.12 3.77 -19.76
C ARG A 537 2.75 4.90 -18.79
N GLY A 538 3.76 5.70 -18.39
CA GLY A 538 3.55 6.84 -17.51
C GLY A 538 2.69 7.92 -18.14
N PHE A 539 2.87 8.16 -19.44
CA PHE A 539 2.06 9.14 -20.16
C PHE A 539 0.63 8.67 -20.43
N VAL A 540 0.43 7.40 -20.75
CA VAL A 540 -0.93 6.83 -20.84
C VAL A 540 -1.67 6.97 -19.50
N GLY A 541 -0.99 6.65 -18.39
CA GLY A 541 -1.55 6.85 -17.05
C GLY A 541 -1.89 8.31 -16.74
N HIS A 542 -1.08 9.26 -17.22
CA HIS A 542 -1.36 10.69 -17.12
C HIS A 542 -2.58 11.11 -17.94
N ILE A 543 -2.70 10.66 -19.19
CA ILE A 543 -3.86 10.93 -20.05
C ILE A 543 -5.14 10.47 -19.35
N LEU A 544 -5.16 9.24 -18.84
CA LEU A 544 -6.30 8.69 -18.08
C LEU A 544 -6.60 9.53 -16.83
N LYS A 545 -5.55 9.93 -16.09
CA LYS A 545 -5.68 10.73 -14.88
C LYS A 545 -6.22 12.15 -15.15
N VAL A 546 -5.82 12.79 -16.25
CA VAL A 546 -6.30 14.14 -16.63
C VAL A 546 -7.74 14.10 -17.12
N THR A 547 -8.12 13.04 -17.82
CA THR A 547 -9.41 12.92 -18.52
C THR A 547 -10.48 12.20 -17.71
N SER A 548 -10.15 11.78 -16.49
CA SER A 548 -10.99 10.89 -15.66
C SER A 548 -11.38 9.60 -16.39
N SER A 549 -10.50 9.13 -17.27
CA SER A 549 -10.70 7.99 -18.17
C SER A 549 -11.94 8.11 -19.10
N SER A 550 -12.50 9.31 -19.28
CA SER A 550 -13.60 9.51 -20.24
C SER A 550 -13.06 9.46 -21.67
N VAL A 551 -13.61 8.57 -22.51
CA VAL A 551 -13.15 8.40 -23.90
C VAL A 551 -13.27 9.70 -24.69
N ARG A 552 -14.36 10.46 -24.47
CA ARG A 552 -14.56 11.79 -25.04
C ARG A 552 -13.38 12.72 -24.72
N TYR A 553 -13.03 12.84 -23.44
CA TYR A 553 -11.94 13.74 -23.02
C TYR A 553 -10.55 13.22 -23.39
N ILE A 554 -10.35 11.90 -23.49
CA ILE A 554 -9.13 11.31 -24.07
C ILE A 554 -8.97 11.74 -25.53
N ASN A 555 -10.03 11.65 -26.33
CA ASN A 555 -10.01 12.08 -27.72
C ASN A 555 -9.72 13.58 -27.85
N ASP A 556 -10.32 14.43 -27.01
CA ASP A 556 -10.04 15.88 -26.98
C ASP A 556 -8.59 16.19 -26.58
N TYR A 557 -8.06 15.46 -25.60
CA TYR A 557 -6.67 15.56 -25.18
C TYR A 557 -5.70 15.19 -26.32
N LEU A 558 -5.99 14.10 -27.04
CA LEU A 558 -5.18 13.64 -28.17
C LEU A 558 -5.17 14.64 -29.33
N TYR A 559 -6.31 15.28 -29.63
CA TYR A 559 -6.36 16.37 -30.63
C TYR A 559 -5.45 17.53 -30.26
N ARG A 560 -5.51 17.98 -29.00
CA ARG A 560 -4.62 19.02 -28.49
C ARG A 560 -3.16 18.60 -28.59
N LEU A 561 -2.85 17.36 -28.25
CA LEU A 561 -1.50 16.85 -28.37
C LEU A 561 -1.01 16.88 -29.82
N ARG A 562 -1.84 16.47 -30.80
CA ARG A 562 -1.50 16.57 -32.22
C ARG A 562 -1.24 18.01 -32.63
N ASP A 563 -2.18 18.90 -32.37
CA ASP A 563 -2.09 20.30 -32.79
C ASP A 563 -0.84 20.97 -32.18
N ALA A 564 -0.52 20.58 -30.95
CA ALA A 564 0.67 21.06 -30.26
C ALA A 564 1.94 20.47 -30.90
N LEU A 565 1.99 19.17 -31.21
CA LEU A 565 3.14 18.54 -31.89
C LEU A 565 3.42 19.12 -33.29
N GLU A 566 2.39 19.62 -33.97
CA GLU A 566 2.53 20.33 -35.25
C GLU A 566 3.07 21.77 -35.09
N ASP A 567 3.04 22.34 -33.88
CA ASP A 567 3.58 23.67 -33.57
C ASP A 567 5.01 23.55 -32.98
N ASP A 568 6.01 24.06 -33.71
CA ASP A 568 7.43 24.12 -33.30
C ASP A 568 7.66 24.89 -31.97
N ARG A 569 6.63 25.52 -31.39
CA ARG A 569 6.69 26.28 -30.12
C ARG A 569 6.01 25.57 -28.95
N LEU A 570 5.99 24.24 -28.98
CA LEU A 570 5.39 23.41 -27.94
C LEU A 570 5.92 23.71 -26.53
N ASP A 571 5.10 24.28 -25.66
CA ASP A 571 5.29 24.17 -24.21
C ASP A 571 4.62 22.88 -23.72
N LEU A 572 5.43 21.86 -23.45
CA LEU A 572 4.97 20.57 -22.92
C LEU A 572 4.14 20.73 -21.63
N VAL A 573 4.38 21.79 -20.85
CA VAL A 573 3.62 22.06 -19.63
C VAL A 573 2.15 22.32 -19.94
N ASP A 574 1.86 23.03 -21.02
CA ASP A 574 0.50 23.37 -21.41
C ASP A 574 -0.26 22.17 -22.00
N VAL A 575 0.48 21.23 -22.61
CA VAL A 575 -0.07 19.94 -23.07
C VAL A 575 -0.40 19.03 -21.88
N LEU A 576 0.48 18.94 -20.89
CA LEU A 576 0.29 18.09 -19.71
C LEU A 576 -0.77 18.66 -18.76
N PHE A 577 -0.88 19.98 -18.68
CA PHE A 577 -1.78 20.67 -17.75
C PHE A 577 -2.62 21.73 -18.46
N PRO A 578 -3.54 21.29 -19.36
CA PRO A 578 -4.42 22.20 -20.08
C PRO A 578 -5.29 22.96 -19.08
N ARG A 579 -5.18 24.30 -19.10
CA ARG A 579 -5.92 25.17 -18.19
C ARG A 579 -7.27 25.54 -18.79
N ALA A 580 -8.26 25.73 -17.92
CA ALA A 580 -9.59 26.24 -18.28
C ALA A 580 -10.29 25.42 -19.38
N HIS A 581 -10.11 24.09 -19.39
CA HIS A 581 -10.77 23.21 -20.34
C HIS A 581 -11.74 22.29 -19.61
N ASN A 582 -12.96 22.21 -20.13
CA ASN A 582 -13.93 21.25 -19.63
C ASN A 582 -13.40 19.81 -19.81
N GLY A 583 -13.62 18.94 -18.83
CA GLY A 583 -13.16 17.55 -18.90
C GLY A 583 -11.69 17.26 -18.62
N LEU A 584 -10.80 18.26 -18.65
CA LEU A 584 -9.36 18.07 -18.45
C LEU A 584 -8.92 18.65 -17.12
N TRP A 585 -8.44 17.78 -16.23
CA TRP A 585 -8.23 18.08 -14.83
C TRP A 585 -6.75 18.25 -14.49
N THR A 586 -6.41 19.27 -13.71
CA THR A 586 -5.08 19.50 -13.13
C THR A 586 -5.03 19.14 -11.63
N PRO A 587 -3.83 18.95 -11.05
CA PRO A 587 -3.68 18.71 -9.61
C PRO A 587 -4.32 19.80 -8.73
N GLU A 588 -4.28 21.06 -9.17
CA GLU A 588 -4.85 22.19 -8.45
C GLU A 588 -6.38 22.14 -8.45
N GLN A 589 -6.98 21.76 -9.58
CA GLN A 589 -8.43 21.58 -9.70
C GLN A 589 -8.92 20.37 -8.88
N ASP A 590 -8.15 19.29 -8.83
CA ASP A 590 -8.42 18.15 -7.94
C ASP A 590 -8.46 18.59 -6.47
N PHE A 591 -7.59 19.52 -6.08
CA PHE A 591 -7.59 20.09 -4.72
C PHE A 591 -8.81 20.98 -4.48
N ASP A 592 -9.11 21.89 -5.40
CA ASP A 592 -10.29 22.77 -5.29
C ASP A 592 -11.62 21.98 -5.27
N LEU A 593 -11.72 20.87 -6.03
CA LEU A 593 -12.89 19.99 -6.00
C LEU A 593 -13.06 19.29 -4.64
N LYS A 594 -11.97 18.87 -4.00
CA LYS A 594 -11.98 18.22 -2.68
C LYS A 594 -12.38 19.17 -1.56
N GLU A 595 -11.91 20.41 -1.62
CA GLU A 595 -12.23 21.46 -0.65
C GLU A 595 -13.62 22.09 -0.90
N GLY A 596 -14.26 21.77 -2.03
CA GLY A 596 -15.59 22.28 -2.38
C GLY A 596 -15.59 23.71 -2.93
N HIS A 597 -14.46 24.20 -3.45
CA HIS A 597 -14.31 25.51 -4.09
C HIS A 597 -14.89 25.50 -5.52
N MET A 598 -16.20 25.29 -5.66
CA MET A 598 -16.88 25.12 -6.96
C MET A 598 -16.76 26.35 -7.87
N GLU A 599 -16.61 27.55 -7.29
CA GLU A 599 -16.45 28.80 -8.03
C GLU A 599 -15.18 28.83 -8.89
N LYS A 600 -14.12 28.13 -8.47
CA LYS A 600 -12.87 28.01 -9.23
C LYS A 600 -12.93 26.96 -10.34
N LEU A 601 -13.99 26.14 -10.34
CA LEU A 601 -14.23 25.08 -11.31
C LEU A 601 -15.32 25.45 -12.31
N ALA A 602 -15.66 26.73 -12.43
CA ALA A 602 -16.79 27.22 -13.24
C ALA A 602 -16.69 26.92 -14.75
N PHE A 603 -15.52 26.52 -15.24
CA PHE A 603 -15.30 26.10 -16.64
C PHE A 603 -15.48 24.59 -16.86
N HIS A 604 -15.70 23.81 -15.79
CA HIS A 604 -16.18 22.43 -15.89
C HIS A 604 -17.70 22.40 -15.83
N ASP A 605 -18.31 21.61 -16.71
CA ASP A 605 -19.75 21.34 -16.63
C ASP A 605 -20.06 20.33 -15.52
N ALA A 606 -21.36 20.18 -15.22
CA ALA A 606 -21.84 19.32 -14.15
C ALA A 606 -21.48 17.84 -14.38
N GLU A 607 -21.44 17.41 -15.64
CA GLU A 607 -21.09 16.04 -16.04
C GLU A 607 -19.61 15.76 -15.78
N SER A 608 -18.71 16.65 -16.22
CA SER A 608 -17.28 16.61 -15.97
C SER A 608 -16.97 16.55 -14.47
N ILE A 609 -17.65 17.38 -13.67
CA ILE A 609 -17.52 17.39 -12.21
C ILE A 609 -17.98 16.06 -11.62
N ALA A 610 -19.14 15.54 -12.04
CA ALA A 610 -19.68 14.27 -11.54
C ALA A 610 -18.73 13.09 -11.86
N ALA A 611 -18.30 12.98 -13.12
CA ALA A 611 -17.33 11.99 -13.57
C ALA A 611 -16.02 12.08 -12.77
N ARG A 612 -15.54 13.31 -12.50
CA ARG A 612 -14.33 13.51 -11.71
C ARG A 612 -14.49 13.07 -10.26
N ARG A 613 -15.61 13.40 -9.62
CA ARG A 613 -15.89 12.97 -8.24
C ARG A 613 -15.92 11.45 -8.15
N GLN A 614 -16.59 10.78 -9.09
CA GLN A 614 -16.61 9.33 -9.16
C GLN A 614 -15.20 8.76 -9.33
N PHE A 615 -14.41 9.30 -10.27
CA PHE A 615 -13.03 8.89 -10.51
C PHE A 615 -12.12 9.06 -9.28
N LEU A 616 -12.33 10.11 -8.48
CA LEU A 616 -11.58 10.38 -7.26
C LEU A 616 -12.12 9.68 -6.01
N GLY A 617 -13.30 9.05 -6.09
CA GLY A 617 -14.00 8.46 -4.95
C GLY A 617 -14.50 9.47 -3.92
N LEU A 618 -15.01 10.63 -4.37
CA LEU A 618 -15.48 11.77 -3.56
C LEU A 618 -17.00 11.89 -3.43
#